data_AF-M0BYD8-F1
#
_entry.id   AF-M0BYD8-F1
#
_cell.length_a   1.000
_cell.length_b   1.000
_cell.length_c   1.000
_cell.angle_alpha   90.00
_cell.angle_beta   90.00
_cell.angle_gamma   90.00
#
_symmetry.space_group_name_H-M   'P 1'
#
loop_
_entity.id
_entity.type
_entity.pdbx_description
1 polymer ?
#
loop_
_entity_poly.entity_id
_entity_poly.type
_entity_poly.pdbx_seq_one_letter_code
_entity_poly.pdbx_strand_id
1 'polypeptide(L)'
;MTRQNVRTLVTDEREQLLDGKDGIEAAVVTRPNRAQAVAVGLLALGDVDGASDWFRALTEEWPIYANSKWDSKYEEEPRSPASPGPWSDYVDGLFAALLARQNVEDTTETVYARTTEPFVDELDKREFAHRIDLARSLSSVVLDNDTAEQHLETLEQNVAEHGSDWDRARYDAYTRFVRGLLTDSKSDVLAGIEGLLEFHRDHVASARDADPVQKAVALDATAMLALARCKGMSITVDHEAIPDALNDDEYYPVEG
;
A
#
# COMPACT_ATOMS: atom_id res chain seq x y z
N MET A 1 9.08 -13.15 -15.54
CA MET A 1 7.69 -13.64 -15.74
C MET A 1 7.15 -13.13 -17.07
N THR A 2 6.27 -13.85 -17.77
CA THR A 2 5.79 -13.37 -19.09
C THR A 2 4.67 -12.35 -18.95
N ARG A 3 4.81 -11.18 -19.59
CA ARG A 3 3.77 -10.14 -19.75
C ARG A 3 2.42 -10.69 -20.22
N GLN A 4 2.43 -11.82 -20.92
CA GLN A 4 1.23 -12.54 -21.34
C GLN A 4 0.42 -13.11 -20.17
N ASN A 5 1.05 -13.63 -19.12
CA ASN A 5 0.33 -14.19 -17.96
C ASN A 5 -0.37 -13.07 -17.17
N VAL A 6 0.29 -11.92 -17.02
CA VAL A 6 -0.30 -10.70 -16.44
C VAL A 6 -1.52 -10.28 -17.26
N ARG A 7 -1.37 -10.18 -18.60
CA ARG A 7 -2.48 -9.83 -19.50
C ARG A 7 -3.67 -10.78 -19.37
N THR A 8 -3.44 -12.09 -19.34
CA THR A 8 -4.51 -13.08 -19.19
C THR A 8 -5.25 -12.89 -17.87
N LEU A 9 -4.53 -12.82 -16.74
CA LEU A 9 -5.16 -12.61 -15.43
C LEU A 9 -5.97 -11.32 -15.41
N VAL A 10 -5.38 -10.20 -15.83
CA VAL A 10 -6.05 -8.89 -15.83
C VAL A 10 -7.31 -8.91 -16.68
N THR A 11 -7.27 -9.56 -17.85
CA THR A 11 -8.44 -9.67 -18.73
C THR A 11 -9.54 -10.49 -18.07
N ASP A 12 -9.21 -11.69 -17.59
CA ASP A 12 -10.18 -12.61 -16.97
C ASP A 12 -10.81 -12.00 -15.71
N GLU A 13 -10.00 -11.37 -14.85
CA GLU A 13 -10.47 -10.71 -13.63
C GLU A 13 -11.34 -9.50 -13.95
N ARG A 14 -10.95 -8.66 -14.92
CA ARG A 14 -11.73 -7.50 -15.35
C ARG A 14 -13.09 -7.91 -15.92
N GLU A 15 -13.14 -8.93 -16.77
CA GLU A 15 -14.40 -9.44 -17.33
C GLU A 15 -15.33 -9.97 -16.23
N GLN A 16 -14.79 -10.76 -15.29
CA GLN A 16 -15.58 -11.31 -14.19
C GLN A 16 -16.07 -10.25 -13.20
N LEU A 17 -15.26 -9.23 -12.91
CA LEU A 17 -15.64 -8.16 -11.99
C LEU A 17 -16.72 -7.26 -12.58
N LEU A 18 -16.67 -7.00 -13.89
CA LEU A 18 -17.64 -6.15 -14.58
C LEU A 18 -18.93 -6.86 -14.99
N ASP A 19 -18.98 -8.20 -14.95
CA ASP A 19 -20.16 -8.96 -15.37
C ASP A 19 -21.41 -8.58 -14.54
N GLY A 20 -22.42 -8.08 -15.24
CA GLY A 20 -23.67 -7.60 -14.63
C GLY A 20 -23.52 -6.38 -13.72
N LYS A 21 -22.39 -5.66 -13.79
CA LYS A 21 -22.14 -4.44 -13.00
C LYS A 21 -22.29 -3.17 -13.84
N ASP A 22 -22.75 -2.11 -13.19
CA ASP A 22 -22.89 -0.79 -13.78
C ASP A 22 -21.62 0.05 -13.52
N GLY A 23 -20.51 -0.37 -14.13
CA GLY A 23 -19.22 0.34 -14.03
C GLY A 23 -18.22 -0.26 -13.02
N ILE A 24 -17.05 0.39 -12.93
CA ILE A 24 -15.92 -0.06 -12.10
C ILE A 24 -16.26 0.11 -10.62
N GLU A 25 -16.91 1.21 -10.25
CA GLU A 25 -17.34 1.52 -8.88
C GLU A 25 -18.23 0.41 -8.32
N ALA A 26 -19.19 -0.09 -9.11
CA ALA A 26 -20.03 -1.22 -8.72
C ALA A 26 -19.28 -2.57 -8.69
N ALA A 27 -18.18 -2.68 -9.42
CA ALA A 27 -17.35 -3.88 -9.53
C ALA A 27 -16.33 -4.02 -8.40
N VAL A 28 -15.81 -2.91 -7.87
CA VAL A 28 -14.88 -2.93 -6.73
C VAL A 28 -15.58 -3.27 -5.41
N VAL A 29 -16.85 -2.89 -5.28
CA VAL A 29 -17.66 -3.12 -4.08
C VAL A 29 -17.62 -4.58 -3.66
N THR A 30 -17.20 -4.84 -2.42
CA THR A 30 -17.01 -6.19 -1.81
C THR A 30 -15.93 -7.09 -2.44
N ARG A 31 -15.24 -6.66 -3.51
CA ARG A 31 -14.15 -7.39 -4.17
C ARG A 31 -12.87 -6.55 -4.35
N PRO A 32 -12.48 -5.67 -3.41
CA PRO A 32 -11.40 -4.71 -3.63
C PRO A 32 -10.04 -5.38 -3.90
N ASN A 33 -9.74 -6.52 -3.27
CA ASN A 33 -8.51 -7.28 -3.54
C ASN A 33 -8.35 -7.70 -5.01
N ARG A 34 -9.44 -8.17 -5.65
CA ARG A 34 -9.41 -8.60 -7.06
C ARG A 34 -9.27 -7.39 -8.00
N ALA A 35 -9.99 -6.32 -7.67
CA ALA A 35 -9.89 -5.05 -8.37
C ALA A 35 -8.49 -4.42 -8.27
N GLN A 36 -7.81 -4.54 -7.12
CA GLN A 36 -6.43 -4.08 -6.96
C GLN A 36 -5.47 -4.86 -7.86
N ALA A 37 -5.66 -6.18 -8.02
CA ALA A 37 -4.88 -6.97 -8.98
C ALA A 37 -5.10 -6.49 -10.42
N VAL A 38 -6.33 -6.10 -10.79
CA VAL A 38 -6.62 -5.49 -12.09
C VAL A 38 -5.90 -4.14 -12.25
N ALA A 39 -6.02 -3.23 -11.27
CA ALA A 39 -5.41 -1.90 -11.31
C ALA A 39 -3.87 -1.98 -11.46
N VAL A 40 -3.23 -2.76 -10.60
CA VAL A 40 -1.77 -2.98 -10.60
C VAL A 40 -1.32 -3.65 -11.90
N GLY A 41 -2.09 -4.63 -12.38
CA GLY A 41 -1.77 -5.33 -13.62
C GLY A 41 -1.93 -4.45 -14.87
N LEU A 42 -2.94 -3.58 -14.92
CA LEU A 42 -3.09 -2.58 -15.99
C LEU A 42 -1.89 -1.61 -16.02
N LEU A 43 -1.48 -1.14 -14.84
CA LEU A 43 -0.32 -0.26 -14.70
C LEU A 43 0.95 -0.93 -15.21
N ALA A 44 1.19 -2.19 -14.83
CA ALA A 44 2.32 -3.00 -15.32
C ALA A 44 2.28 -3.26 -16.83
N LEU A 45 1.08 -3.28 -17.43
CA LEU A 45 0.88 -3.44 -18.87
C LEU A 45 1.02 -2.12 -19.64
N GLY A 46 1.18 -0.99 -18.95
CA GLY A 46 1.28 0.35 -19.52
C GLY A 46 -0.07 0.99 -19.84
N ASP A 47 -1.17 0.42 -19.38
CA ASP A 47 -2.51 1.04 -19.48
C ASP A 47 -2.72 1.95 -18.26
N VAL A 48 -2.09 3.12 -18.29
CA VAL A 48 -2.04 4.05 -17.15
C VAL A 48 -3.42 4.65 -16.87
N ASP A 49 -4.15 5.06 -17.90
CA ASP A 49 -5.51 5.62 -17.76
C ASP A 49 -6.46 4.56 -17.19
N GLY A 50 -6.43 3.33 -17.73
CA GLY A 50 -7.20 2.23 -17.19
C GLY A 50 -6.84 1.93 -15.74
N ALA A 51 -5.55 1.87 -15.41
CA ALA A 51 -5.12 1.67 -14.02
C ALA A 51 -5.63 2.79 -13.09
N SER A 52 -5.56 4.04 -13.53
CA SER A 52 -6.02 5.20 -12.77
C SER A 52 -7.51 5.13 -12.43
N ASP A 53 -8.36 4.73 -13.38
CA ASP A 53 -9.81 4.58 -13.13
C ASP A 53 -10.09 3.50 -12.07
N TRP A 54 -9.38 2.37 -12.12
CA TRP A 54 -9.52 1.32 -11.10
C TRP A 54 -8.96 1.75 -9.74
N PHE A 55 -7.80 2.42 -9.69
CA PHE A 55 -7.27 2.92 -8.43
C PHE A 55 -8.18 3.98 -7.80
N ARG A 56 -8.78 4.87 -8.59
CA ARG A 56 -9.75 5.87 -8.09
C ARG A 56 -10.93 5.19 -7.39
N ALA A 57 -11.54 4.19 -8.02
CA ALA A 57 -12.64 3.44 -7.42
C ALA A 57 -12.20 2.69 -6.14
N LEU A 58 -10.97 2.16 -6.14
CA LEU A 58 -10.40 1.50 -4.95
C LEU A 58 -10.13 2.47 -3.81
N THR A 59 -9.68 3.69 -4.10
CA THR A 59 -9.46 4.74 -3.09
C THR A 59 -10.73 5.04 -2.30
N GLU A 60 -11.89 5.04 -2.97
CA GLU A 60 -13.18 5.25 -2.33
C GLU A 60 -13.68 4.01 -1.56
N GLU A 61 -13.46 2.81 -2.10
CA GLU A 61 -13.98 1.57 -1.52
C GLU A 61 -13.14 1.01 -0.36
N TRP A 62 -11.81 1.13 -0.41
CA TRP A 62 -10.93 0.53 0.61
C TRP A 62 -11.23 0.99 2.04
N PRO A 63 -11.41 2.30 2.32
CA PRO A 63 -11.78 2.75 3.65
C PRO A 63 -13.15 2.22 4.10
N ILE A 64 -14.13 2.11 3.19
CA ILE A 64 -15.45 1.54 3.49
C ILE A 64 -15.31 0.07 3.86
N TYR A 65 -14.56 -0.69 3.07
CA TYR A 65 -14.32 -2.10 3.29
C TYR A 65 -13.57 -2.34 4.61
N ALA A 66 -12.53 -1.56 4.89
CA ALA A 66 -11.77 -1.58 6.13
C ALA A 66 -12.67 -1.24 7.34
N ASN A 67 -13.47 -0.17 7.26
CA ASN A 67 -14.41 0.23 8.30
C ASN A 67 -15.48 -0.85 8.56
N SER A 68 -15.99 -1.53 7.52
CA SER A 68 -16.96 -2.60 7.74
C SER A 68 -16.39 -3.75 8.58
N LYS A 69 -15.12 -4.09 8.38
CA LYS A 69 -14.39 -5.09 9.18
C LYS A 69 -14.02 -4.55 10.56
N TRP A 70 -13.71 -3.26 10.65
CA TRP A 70 -13.46 -2.55 11.89
C TRP A 70 -14.69 -2.64 12.80
N ASP A 71 -15.85 -2.17 12.33
CA ASP A 71 -17.10 -2.16 13.08
C ASP A 71 -17.50 -3.59 13.49
N SER A 72 -17.44 -4.54 12.55
CA SER A 72 -17.83 -5.93 12.80
C SER A 72 -16.91 -6.67 13.79
N LYS A 73 -15.65 -6.28 13.95
CA LYS A 73 -14.67 -7.02 14.79
C LYS A 73 -14.29 -6.29 16.07
N TYR A 74 -14.25 -4.97 16.06
CA TYR A 74 -13.66 -4.17 17.12
C TYR A 74 -14.68 -3.32 17.89
N GLU A 75 -15.84 -2.97 17.32
CA GLU A 75 -16.93 -2.38 18.13
C GLU A 75 -17.62 -3.44 19.00
N GLU A 76 -17.77 -4.67 18.48
CA GLU A 76 -18.44 -5.76 19.22
C GLU A 76 -17.51 -6.46 20.23
N GLU A 77 -16.21 -6.56 19.95
CA GLU A 77 -15.20 -7.23 20.79
C GLU A 77 -13.85 -6.47 20.80
N PRO A 78 -13.76 -5.30 21.47
CA PRO A 78 -12.63 -4.35 21.35
C PRO A 78 -11.27 -4.86 21.82
N ARG A 79 -11.16 -6.11 22.27
CA ARG A 79 -9.93 -6.73 22.77
C ARG A 79 -9.58 -8.04 22.05
N SER A 80 -10.26 -8.36 20.96
CA SER A 80 -9.97 -9.53 20.12
C SER A 80 -8.82 -9.18 19.16
N PRO A 81 -7.85 -10.09 18.92
CA PRO A 81 -6.46 -9.69 18.71
C PRO A 81 -6.26 -8.75 17.53
N ALA A 82 -5.26 -7.88 17.61
CA ALA A 82 -4.97 -6.91 16.55
C ALA A 82 -4.58 -7.57 15.21
N SER A 83 -4.08 -8.81 15.22
CA SER A 83 -3.44 -9.48 14.07
C SER A 83 -4.30 -9.82 12.83
N PRO A 84 -5.64 -10.01 12.88
CA PRO A 84 -6.46 -10.14 11.68
C PRO A 84 -7.31 -8.89 11.39
N GLY A 85 -7.00 -7.74 11.98
CA GLY A 85 -7.78 -6.51 11.81
C GLY A 85 -7.72 -5.92 10.40
N PRO A 86 -8.43 -4.80 10.14
CA PRO A 86 -8.54 -4.17 8.82
C PRO A 86 -7.26 -3.47 8.33
N TRP A 87 -6.14 -3.67 9.01
CA TRP A 87 -4.94 -2.86 8.87
C TRP A 87 -4.29 -2.95 7.49
N SER A 88 -4.31 -4.14 6.88
CA SER A 88 -3.88 -4.29 5.49
C SER A 88 -4.76 -3.47 4.55
N ASP A 89 -6.07 -3.52 4.74
CA ASP A 89 -7.04 -2.83 3.87
C ASP A 89 -6.85 -1.30 3.93
N TYR A 90 -6.49 -0.75 5.11
CA TYR A 90 -6.12 0.67 5.23
C TYR A 90 -4.83 1.03 4.49
N VAL A 91 -3.78 0.20 4.58
CA VAL A 91 -2.54 0.41 3.82
C VAL A 91 -2.79 0.30 2.31
N ASP A 92 -3.62 -0.66 1.88
CA ASP A 92 -4.03 -0.81 0.49
C ASP A 92 -4.83 0.40 -0.02
N GLY A 93 -5.66 1.01 0.85
CA GLY A 93 -6.32 2.28 0.58
C GLY A 93 -5.35 3.44 0.35
N LEU A 94 -4.33 3.58 1.20
CA LEU A 94 -3.26 4.57 1.00
C LEU A 94 -2.53 4.34 -0.33
N PHE A 95 -2.19 3.08 -0.64
CA PHE A 95 -1.50 2.76 -1.90
C PHE A 95 -2.36 3.07 -3.11
N ALA A 96 -3.64 2.73 -3.08
CA ALA A 96 -4.57 3.07 -4.15
C ALA A 96 -4.65 4.59 -4.36
N ALA A 97 -4.76 5.37 -3.28
CA ALA A 97 -4.81 6.84 -3.36
C ALA A 97 -3.52 7.43 -3.96
N LEU A 98 -2.35 6.96 -3.50
CA LEU A 98 -1.05 7.39 -4.03
C LEU A 98 -0.89 7.05 -5.52
N LEU A 99 -1.30 5.84 -5.93
CA LEU A 99 -1.19 5.39 -7.31
C LEU A 99 -2.24 6.02 -8.23
N ALA A 100 -3.42 6.36 -7.71
CA ALA A 100 -4.42 7.17 -8.40
C ALA A 100 -4.01 8.65 -8.52
N ARG A 101 -3.14 9.12 -7.61
CA ARG A 101 -2.82 10.54 -7.37
C ARG A 101 -4.06 11.37 -7.08
N GLN A 102 -5.02 10.78 -6.37
CA GLN A 102 -6.30 11.42 -6.08
C GLN A 102 -6.76 11.04 -4.68
N ASN A 103 -7.38 12.01 -4.00
CA ASN A 103 -7.93 11.87 -2.64
C ASN A 103 -6.90 11.31 -1.64
N VAL A 104 -5.61 11.61 -1.86
CA VAL A 104 -4.50 11.12 -1.02
C VAL A 104 -4.68 11.63 0.41
N GLU A 105 -4.90 12.93 0.59
CA GLU A 105 -5.12 13.54 1.90
C GLU A 105 -6.38 12.96 2.59
N ASP A 106 -7.56 13.03 1.97
CA ASP A 106 -8.82 12.53 2.55
C ASP A 106 -8.76 11.06 2.98
N THR A 107 -8.18 10.20 2.14
CA THR A 107 -7.98 8.77 2.46
C THR A 107 -7.03 8.62 3.63
N THR A 108 -5.98 9.43 3.65
CA THR A 108 -4.98 9.41 4.71
C THR A 108 -5.53 9.91 6.03
N GLU A 109 -6.33 10.97 6.05
CA GLU A 109 -7.03 11.45 7.25
C GLU A 109 -7.91 10.35 7.85
N THR A 110 -8.64 9.63 7.01
CA THR A 110 -9.47 8.50 7.44
C THR A 110 -8.63 7.39 8.06
N VAL A 111 -7.56 6.98 7.39
CA VAL A 111 -6.65 5.93 7.90
C VAL A 111 -5.99 6.38 9.20
N TYR A 112 -5.51 7.62 9.28
CA TYR A 112 -4.89 8.18 10.47
C TYR A 112 -5.87 8.21 11.64
N ALA A 113 -7.08 8.73 11.44
CA ALA A 113 -8.11 8.81 12.48
C ALA A 113 -8.42 7.42 13.06
N ARG A 114 -8.57 6.42 12.20
CA ARG A 114 -8.90 5.04 12.62
C ARG A 114 -7.75 4.35 13.32
N THR A 115 -6.54 4.47 12.76
CA THR A 115 -5.37 3.82 13.36
C THR A 115 -4.92 4.51 14.65
N THR A 116 -5.31 5.75 14.91
CA THR A 116 -4.95 6.50 16.14
C THR A 116 -6.06 6.53 17.20
N GLU A 117 -7.17 5.81 17.00
CA GLU A 117 -8.21 5.71 18.05
C GLU A 117 -7.62 5.16 19.36
N PRO A 118 -7.97 5.73 20.53
CA PRO A 118 -7.29 5.38 21.80
C PRO A 118 -7.29 3.89 22.14
N PHE A 119 -8.37 3.17 21.81
CA PHE A 119 -8.45 1.74 22.11
C PHE A 119 -7.53 0.88 21.23
N VAL A 120 -7.04 1.40 20.09
CA VAL A 120 -6.09 0.69 19.22
C VAL A 120 -4.84 0.28 20.00
N ASP A 121 -4.39 1.14 20.91
CA ASP A 121 -3.23 0.85 21.75
C ASP A 121 -3.57 -0.13 22.90
N GLU A 122 -4.85 -0.38 23.16
CA GLU A 122 -5.36 -1.34 24.14
C GLU A 122 -5.69 -2.72 23.54
N LEU A 123 -5.51 -2.90 22.22
CA LEU A 123 -5.81 -4.17 21.55
C LEU A 123 -4.94 -5.31 22.09
N ASP A 124 -5.54 -6.49 22.27
CA ASP A 124 -4.76 -7.70 22.57
C ASP A 124 -3.76 -7.97 21.45
N LYS A 125 -2.51 -8.25 21.82
CA LYS A 125 -1.40 -8.52 20.88
C LYS A 125 -1.14 -7.36 19.91
N ARG A 126 -1.35 -6.11 20.34
CA ARG A 126 -1.07 -4.91 19.54
C ARG A 126 0.37 -4.85 19.02
N GLU A 127 1.32 -5.37 19.79
CA GLU A 127 2.74 -5.47 19.47
C GLU A 127 3.03 -6.35 18.23
N PHE A 128 2.10 -7.23 17.84
CA PHE A 128 2.19 -8.06 16.62
C PHE A 128 1.51 -7.43 15.40
N ALA A 129 0.82 -6.30 15.55
CA ALA A 129 0.08 -5.64 14.49
C ALA A 129 0.88 -4.50 13.84
N HIS A 130 2.09 -4.81 13.35
CA HIS A 130 3.02 -3.86 12.74
C HIS A 130 2.41 -2.98 11.63
N ARG A 131 1.41 -3.49 10.91
CA ARG A 131 0.69 -2.72 9.88
C ARG A 131 -0.01 -1.47 10.43
N ILE A 132 -0.41 -1.46 11.69
CA ILE A 132 -0.97 -0.26 12.33
C ILE A 132 0.10 0.81 12.42
N ASP A 133 1.30 0.46 12.90
CA ASP A 133 2.41 1.41 13.04
C ASP A 133 2.90 1.89 11.67
N LEU A 134 2.92 1.01 10.66
CA LEU A 134 3.19 1.40 9.28
C LEU A 134 2.14 2.41 8.77
N ALA A 135 0.85 2.09 8.91
CA ALA A 135 -0.23 2.97 8.45
C ALA A 135 -0.19 4.33 9.15
N ARG A 136 0.06 4.36 10.48
CA ARG A 136 0.25 5.59 11.25
C ARG A 136 1.44 6.40 10.72
N SER A 137 2.58 5.75 10.52
CA SER A 137 3.81 6.41 10.05
C SER A 137 3.64 7.01 8.65
N LEU A 138 3.12 6.24 7.70
CA LEU A 138 2.85 6.72 6.34
C LEU A 138 1.83 7.84 6.33
N SER A 139 0.78 7.72 7.16
CA SER A 139 -0.25 8.76 7.23
C SER A 139 0.29 10.05 7.83
N SER A 140 1.11 9.96 8.88
CA SER A 140 1.77 11.13 9.45
C SER A 140 2.71 11.81 8.47
N VAL A 141 3.43 11.04 7.64
CA VAL A 141 4.27 11.62 6.58
C VAL A 141 3.42 12.35 5.56
N VAL A 142 2.36 11.73 5.05
CA VAL A 142 1.49 12.35 4.04
C VAL A 142 0.85 13.63 4.58
N LEU A 143 0.32 13.60 5.80
CA LEU A 143 -0.34 14.74 6.46
C LEU A 143 0.63 15.76 7.10
N ASP A 144 1.94 15.54 7.01
CA ASP A 144 2.98 16.36 7.65
C ASP A 144 2.77 16.54 9.17
N ASN A 145 2.38 15.46 9.84
CA ASN A 145 2.23 15.42 11.30
C ASN A 145 3.57 15.15 12.00
N ASP A 146 3.83 15.87 13.10
CA ASP A 146 5.03 15.70 13.96
C ASP A 146 5.16 14.32 14.64
N THR A 147 4.18 13.44 14.47
CA THR A 147 4.12 12.10 15.09
C THR A 147 4.78 11.00 14.24
N ALA A 148 5.24 11.31 13.02
CA ALA A 148 5.80 10.31 12.10
C ALA A 148 6.96 9.52 12.73
N GLU A 149 7.95 10.20 13.33
CA GLU A 149 9.11 9.53 13.94
C GLU A 149 8.69 8.66 15.14
N GLN A 150 7.74 9.12 15.96
CA GLN A 150 7.26 8.34 17.11
C GLN A 150 6.59 7.02 16.66
N HIS A 151 5.80 7.07 15.58
CA HIS A 151 5.17 5.87 15.03
C HIS A 151 6.19 4.92 14.39
N LEU A 152 7.24 5.46 13.77
CA LEU A 152 8.36 4.67 13.25
C LEU A 152 9.15 3.98 14.37
N GLU A 153 9.50 4.70 15.43
CA GLU A 153 10.21 4.11 16.58
C GLU A 153 9.39 2.96 17.20
N THR A 154 8.07 3.12 17.26
CA THR A 154 7.15 2.07 17.73
C THR A 154 7.16 0.87 16.78
N LEU A 155 7.12 1.11 15.46
CA LEU A 155 7.23 0.06 14.45
C LEU A 155 8.55 -0.72 14.58
N GLU A 156 9.69 0.00 14.65
CA GLU A 156 11.02 -0.57 14.79
C GLU A 156 11.13 -1.43 16.05
N GLN A 157 10.66 -0.91 17.19
CA GLN A 157 10.70 -1.66 18.45
C GLN A 157 9.86 -2.93 18.37
N ASN A 158 8.61 -2.84 17.90
CA ASN A 158 7.72 -3.99 17.80
C ASN A 158 8.27 -5.05 16.83
N VAL A 159 8.83 -4.63 15.69
CA VAL A 159 9.44 -5.55 14.72
C VAL A 159 10.72 -6.17 15.27
N ALA A 160 11.53 -5.40 16.01
CA ALA A 160 12.74 -5.92 16.64
C ALA A 160 12.42 -7.01 17.68
N GLU A 161 11.42 -6.78 18.53
CA GLU A 161 11.05 -7.67 19.64
C GLU A 161 10.17 -8.85 19.20
N HIS A 162 9.24 -8.63 18.26
CA HIS A 162 8.18 -9.59 17.93
C HIS A 162 8.11 -10.00 16.46
N GLY A 163 8.81 -9.29 15.58
CA GLY A 163 8.78 -9.53 14.14
C GLY A 163 9.50 -10.81 13.73
N SER A 164 8.93 -11.49 12.72
CA SER A 164 9.61 -12.55 11.99
C SER A 164 10.69 -12.00 11.06
N ASP A 165 11.51 -12.86 10.45
CA ASP A 165 12.49 -12.44 9.43
C ASP A 165 11.81 -11.72 8.26
N TRP A 166 10.58 -12.13 7.93
CA TRP A 166 9.75 -11.49 6.91
C TRP A 166 9.30 -10.08 7.32
N ASP A 167 8.90 -9.90 8.59
CA ASP A 167 8.51 -8.59 9.12
C ASP A 167 9.72 -7.65 9.14
N ARG A 168 10.90 -8.11 9.60
CA ARG A 168 12.13 -7.32 9.61
C ARG A 168 12.51 -6.86 8.21
N ALA A 169 12.58 -7.79 7.24
CA ALA A 169 12.92 -7.46 5.86
C ALA A 169 11.98 -6.40 5.25
N ARG A 170 10.68 -6.48 5.55
CA ARG A 170 9.70 -5.52 5.04
C ARG A 170 9.76 -4.17 5.75
N TYR A 171 9.68 -4.18 7.08
CA TYR A 171 9.47 -2.95 7.85
C TYR A 171 10.76 -2.16 8.06
N ASP A 172 11.93 -2.80 8.09
CA ASP A 172 13.21 -2.07 8.11
C ASP A 172 13.38 -1.22 6.83
N ALA A 173 12.95 -1.76 5.69
CA ALA A 173 12.94 -1.05 4.41
C ALA A 173 11.96 0.14 4.40
N TYR A 174 10.74 -0.05 4.94
CA TYR A 174 9.78 1.06 5.13
C TYR A 174 10.31 2.15 6.04
N THR A 175 10.86 1.77 7.18
CA THR A 175 11.40 2.71 8.15
C THR A 175 12.53 3.53 7.55
N ARG A 176 13.44 2.88 6.81
CA ARG A 176 14.52 3.58 6.10
C ARG A 176 13.97 4.57 5.06
N PHE A 177 12.98 4.14 4.29
CA PHE A 177 12.30 5.00 3.32
C PHE A 177 11.67 6.23 3.98
N VAL A 178 10.86 6.03 5.02
CA VAL A 178 10.15 7.11 5.71
C VAL A 178 11.14 8.08 6.36
N ARG A 179 12.15 7.59 7.08
CA ARG A 179 13.18 8.44 7.68
C ARG A 179 13.97 9.20 6.61
N GLY A 180 14.17 8.60 5.43
CA GLY A 180 14.70 9.26 4.25
C GLY A 180 13.84 10.45 3.80
N LEU A 181 12.52 10.30 3.76
CA LEU A 181 11.60 11.42 3.45
C LEU A 181 11.68 12.52 4.52
N LEU A 182 11.63 12.16 5.80
CA LEU A 182 11.69 13.13 6.92
C LEU A 182 13.00 13.94 6.95
N THR A 183 14.08 13.38 6.43
CA THR A 183 15.41 14.01 6.40
C THR A 183 15.81 14.56 5.02
N ASP A 184 14.92 14.50 4.03
CA ASP A 184 15.19 14.80 2.61
C ASP A 184 16.43 14.05 2.06
N SER A 185 16.68 12.84 2.56
CA SER A 185 17.79 11.97 2.16
C SER A 185 17.37 11.09 0.99
N LYS A 186 17.64 11.55 -0.24
CA LYS A 186 17.41 10.76 -1.47
C LYS A 186 18.06 9.37 -1.42
N SER A 187 19.24 9.26 -0.83
CA SER A 187 19.95 7.99 -0.71
C SER A 187 19.21 7.00 0.19
N ASP A 188 18.61 7.46 1.29
CA ASP A 188 17.87 6.57 2.19
C ASP A 188 16.50 6.23 1.65
N VAL A 189 15.85 7.16 0.95
CA VAL A 189 14.62 6.87 0.19
C VAL A 189 14.86 5.78 -0.84
N LEU A 190 15.90 5.92 -1.68
CA LEU A 190 16.24 4.91 -2.69
C LEU A 190 16.59 3.57 -2.05
N ALA A 191 17.39 3.57 -0.98
CA ALA A 191 17.76 2.34 -0.31
C ALA A 191 16.57 1.66 0.40
N GLY A 192 15.58 2.42 0.87
CA GLY A 192 14.32 1.88 1.36
C GLY A 192 13.51 1.21 0.25
N ILE A 193 13.40 1.86 -0.93
CA ILE A 193 12.75 1.28 -2.10
C ILE A 193 13.48 0.00 -2.57
N GLU A 194 14.81 0.02 -2.63
CA GLU A 194 15.63 -1.16 -2.95
C GLU A 194 15.37 -2.30 -1.97
N GLY A 195 15.29 -2.01 -0.67
CA GLY A 195 14.93 -3.01 0.34
C GLY A 195 13.54 -3.62 0.12
N LEU A 196 12.54 -2.81 -0.28
CA LEU A 196 11.20 -3.30 -0.62
C LEU A 196 11.19 -4.16 -1.90
N LEU A 197 12.07 -3.85 -2.86
CA LEU A 197 12.27 -4.67 -4.06
C LEU A 197 12.93 -6.02 -3.74
N GLU A 198 13.92 -6.03 -2.84
CA GLU A 198 14.54 -7.26 -2.34
C GLU A 198 13.51 -8.12 -1.58
N PHE A 199 12.75 -7.50 -0.69
CA PHE A 199 11.64 -8.15 0.01
C PHE A 199 10.64 -8.79 -0.97
N HIS A 200 10.23 -8.04 -2.00
CA HIS A 200 9.34 -8.55 -3.04
C HIS A 200 9.93 -9.77 -3.74
N ARG A 201 11.19 -9.68 -4.20
CA ARG A 201 11.89 -10.78 -4.88
C ARG A 201 11.91 -12.04 -4.01
N ASP A 202 12.28 -11.88 -2.74
CA ASP A 202 12.60 -13.01 -1.87
C ASP A 202 11.35 -13.63 -1.24
N HIS A 203 10.27 -12.86 -1.05
CA HIS A 203 9.09 -13.31 -0.31
C HIS A 203 7.77 -13.31 -1.10
N VAL A 204 7.60 -12.43 -2.08
CA VAL A 204 6.34 -12.29 -2.83
C VAL A 204 6.47 -12.95 -4.20
N ALA A 205 7.44 -12.53 -5.00
CA ALA A 205 7.67 -13.06 -6.35
C ALA A 205 8.05 -14.55 -6.34
N SER A 206 8.77 -14.98 -5.30
CA SER A 206 9.17 -16.36 -5.08
C SER A 206 8.04 -17.27 -4.55
N ALA A 207 6.95 -16.69 -4.04
CA ALA A 207 5.88 -17.44 -3.42
C ALA A 207 5.16 -18.34 -4.43
N ARG A 208 4.89 -19.58 -4.02
CA ARG A 208 4.30 -20.60 -4.90
C ARG A 208 2.91 -20.20 -5.38
N ASP A 209 2.13 -19.63 -4.48
CA ASP A 209 0.72 -19.27 -4.62
C ASP A 209 0.48 -17.82 -5.08
N ALA A 210 1.52 -16.98 -5.14
CA ALA A 210 1.38 -15.64 -5.67
C ALA A 210 0.98 -15.66 -7.17
N ASP A 211 0.02 -14.82 -7.50
CA ASP A 211 -0.53 -14.69 -8.85
C ASP A 211 0.45 -13.94 -9.80
N PRO A 212 0.21 -13.98 -11.13
CA PRO A 212 1.04 -13.26 -12.08
C PRO A 212 1.24 -11.76 -11.83
N VAL A 213 0.24 -11.03 -11.35
CA VAL A 213 0.38 -9.59 -11.04
C VAL A 213 1.23 -9.41 -9.79
N GLN A 214 0.94 -10.16 -8.73
CA GLN A 214 1.70 -10.13 -7.48
C GLN A 214 3.17 -10.49 -7.68
N LYS A 215 3.51 -11.31 -8.66
CA LYS A 215 4.91 -11.62 -8.98
C LYS A 215 5.56 -10.57 -9.86
N ALA A 216 4.78 -9.91 -10.72
CA ALA A 216 5.28 -8.94 -11.68
C ALA A 216 5.54 -7.58 -11.05
N VAL A 217 4.74 -7.14 -10.06
CA VAL A 217 4.84 -5.79 -9.49
C VAL A 217 5.15 -5.82 -8.00
N ALA A 218 6.20 -5.12 -7.61
CA ALA A 218 6.51 -4.86 -6.22
C ALA A 218 5.63 -3.72 -5.70
N LEU A 219 4.40 -4.04 -5.26
CA LEU A 219 3.39 -3.04 -4.89
C LEU A 219 3.89 -2.07 -3.82
N ASP A 220 4.51 -2.58 -2.75
CA ASP A 220 5.11 -1.77 -1.68
C ASP A 220 6.10 -0.73 -2.24
N ALA A 221 7.08 -1.19 -3.03
CA ALA A 221 8.09 -0.32 -3.65
C ALA A 221 7.47 0.68 -4.64
N THR A 222 6.45 0.25 -5.40
CA THR A 222 5.76 1.07 -6.39
C THR A 222 4.99 2.21 -5.72
N ALA A 223 4.25 1.92 -4.64
CA ALA A 223 3.53 2.93 -3.88
C ALA A 223 4.49 3.91 -3.18
N MET A 224 5.62 3.41 -2.66
CA MET A 224 6.63 4.27 -2.03
C MET A 224 7.34 5.19 -3.04
N LEU A 225 7.60 4.72 -4.27
CA LEU A 225 8.08 5.59 -5.34
C LEU A 225 7.06 6.69 -5.67
N ALA A 226 5.77 6.35 -5.75
CA ALA A 226 4.71 7.35 -5.96
C ALA A 226 4.67 8.37 -4.82
N LEU A 227 4.77 7.93 -3.57
CA LEU A 227 4.81 8.81 -2.39
C LEU A 227 6.02 9.75 -2.40
N ALA A 228 7.22 9.24 -2.69
CA ALA A 228 8.42 10.08 -2.74
C ALA A 228 8.29 11.20 -3.79
N ARG A 229 7.71 10.89 -4.95
CA ARG A 229 7.47 11.88 -6.02
C ARG A 229 6.37 12.88 -5.64
N CYS A 230 5.31 12.42 -4.98
CA CYS A 230 4.28 13.28 -4.38
C CYS A 230 4.86 14.20 -3.28
N LYS A 231 5.91 13.77 -2.57
CA LYS A 231 6.66 14.61 -1.61
C LYS A 231 7.79 15.43 -2.25
N GLY A 232 7.75 15.66 -3.56
CA GLY A 232 8.70 16.52 -4.27
C GLY A 232 10.09 15.94 -4.49
N MET A 233 10.27 14.66 -4.18
CA MET A 233 11.54 14.01 -4.37
C MET A 233 11.67 13.48 -5.80
N SER A 234 12.42 14.21 -6.62
CA SER A 234 12.79 13.75 -7.98
C SER A 234 13.76 12.57 -7.90
N ILE A 235 13.19 11.36 -8.03
CA ILE A 235 13.87 10.07 -8.10
C ILE A 235 13.26 9.19 -9.20
N THR A 236 14.07 8.28 -9.73
CA THR A 236 13.68 7.25 -10.69
C THR A 236 14.27 5.92 -10.28
N VAL A 237 13.55 4.82 -10.52
CA VAL A 237 13.99 3.46 -10.19
C VAL A 237 13.87 2.59 -11.43
N ASP A 238 15.01 2.18 -11.98
CA ASP A 238 15.09 1.26 -13.13
C ASP A 238 15.07 -0.19 -12.62
N HIS A 239 13.88 -0.76 -12.52
CA HIS A 239 13.69 -2.14 -12.06
C HIS A 239 12.46 -2.78 -12.71
N GLU A 240 12.57 -4.03 -13.17
CA GLU A 240 11.51 -4.72 -13.92
C GLU A 240 10.19 -4.89 -13.15
N ALA A 241 10.24 -4.85 -11.83
CA ALA A 241 9.09 -4.95 -10.94
C ALA A 241 8.42 -3.61 -10.60
N ILE A 242 8.94 -2.50 -11.13
CA ILE A 242 8.34 -1.16 -11.05
C ILE A 242 7.76 -0.84 -12.43
N PRO A 243 6.46 -0.53 -12.56
CA PRO A 243 5.91 -0.10 -13.85
C PRO A 243 6.59 1.17 -14.37
N ASP A 244 6.99 1.16 -15.64
CA ASP A 244 7.73 2.26 -16.29
C ASP A 244 7.07 3.63 -16.10
N ALA A 245 5.73 3.67 -16.06
CA ALA A 245 4.94 4.88 -15.87
C ALA A 245 5.33 5.66 -14.60
N LEU A 246 5.77 5.00 -13.52
CA LEU A 246 6.17 5.69 -12.28
C LEU A 246 7.42 6.57 -12.46
N ASN A 247 8.23 6.31 -13.48
CA ASN A 247 9.42 7.09 -13.79
C ASN A 247 9.13 8.23 -14.79
N ASP A 248 7.91 8.32 -15.30
CA ASP A 248 7.50 9.27 -16.32
C ASP A 248 6.75 10.45 -15.68
N ASP A 249 7.30 11.66 -15.82
CA ASP A 249 6.73 12.89 -15.27
C ASP A 249 5.35 13.22 -15.87
N GLU A 250 5.00 12.69 -17.05
CA GLU A 250 3.67 12.83 -17.64
C GLU A 250 2.60 12.12 -16.78
N TYR A 251 2.93 10.92 -16.29
CA TYR A 251 2.01 10.06 -15.57
C TYR A 251 2.15 10.15 -14.05
N TYR A 252 3.32 10.48 -13.53
CA TYR A 252 3.57 10.65 -12.10
C TYR A 252 4.54 11.81 -11.89
N PRO A 253 4.12 13.08 -11.95
CA PRO A 253 4.99 14.24 -11.80
C PRO A 253 5.57 14.31 -10.39
N VAL A 254 6.66 15.07 -10.26
CA VAL A 254 7.23 15.43 -8.96
C VAL A 254 6.50 16.67 -8.46
N GLU A 255 5.75 16.56 -7.35
CA GLU A 255 4.95 17.65 -6.78
C GLU A 255 5.82 18.48 -5.82
N GLY A 256 5.97 19.78 -6.07
CA GLY A 256 6.87 20.66 -5.31
C GLY A 256 6.17 21.70 -4.46
#